data_AF-A0A7C7XT71-F1
#
_entry.id   AF-A0A7C7XT71-F1
#
_cell.length_a   1.000
_cell.length_b   1.000
_cell.length_c   1.000
_cell.angle_alpha   90.00
_cell.angle_beta   90.00
_cell.angle_gamma   90.00
#
_symmetry.space_group_name_H-M   'P 1'
#
loop_
_entity.id
_entity.type
_entity.pdbx_description
1 polymer ?
#
loop_
_entity_poly.entity_id
_entity_poly.type
_entity_poly.pdbx_seq_one_letter_code
_entity_poly.pdbx_strand_id
1 'polypeptide(L)' 'MEYRTDEQVIARAHQIAPVTDDDIEPLINLVNGVREYCDLMESLMPELGDEIDVTKMSRNMDGDA' A
#
# COMPACT_ATOMS: atom_id res chain seq x y z
N MET A 1 -12.31 -6.35 -1.84
CA MET A 1 -12.55 -6.33 -3.30
C MET A 1 -11.44 -5.49 -3.91
N GLU A 2 -10.57 -6.10 -4.72
CA GLU A 2 -9.62 -5.34 -5.56
C GLU A 2 -10.31 -4.97 -6.87
N TYR A 3 -10.47 -3.67 -7.13
CA TYR A 3 -11.01 -3.14 -8.39
C TYR A 3 -9.93 -3.13 -9.48
N ARG A 4 -9.53 -4.28 -10.03
CA ARG A 4 -8.33 -4.39 -10.86
C ARG A 4 -8.43 -3.76 -12.25
N THR A 5 -9.62 -3.39 -12.73
CA THR A 5 -9.80 -2.76 -14.05
C THR A 5 -10.48 -1.40 -13.96
N ASP A 6 -10.24 -0.56 -14.96
CA ASP A 6 -10.83 0.76 -15.09
C ASP A 6 -12.37 0.69 -15.08
N GLU A 7 -12.97 -0.32 -15.73
CA GLU A 7 -14.43 -0.49 -15.72
C GLU A 7 -14.97 -0.76 -14.31
N GLN A 8 -14.21 -1.50 -13.48
CA GLN A 8 -14.60 -1.75 -12.09
C GLN A 8 -14.49 -0.49 -11.23
N VAL A 9 -13.47 0.33 -11.49
CA VAL A 9 -13.28 1.63 -10.83
C VAL A 9 -14.42 2.58 -11.20
N ILE A 10 -14.75 2.70 -12.49
CA ILE A 10 -15.86 3.52 -13.00
C ILE A 10 -17.21 3.05 -12.44
N ALA A 11 -17.50 1.76 -12.53
CA ALA A 11 -18.75 1.20 -12.02
C ALA A 11 -18.91 1.44 -10.52
N ARG A 12 -17.82 1.35 -9.75
CA ARG A 12 -17.84 1.63 -8.31
C ARG A 12 -17.99 3.12 -8.02
N ALA A 13 -17.34 3.99 -8.79
CA ALA A 13 -17.44 5.43 -8.66
C ALA A 13 -18.91 5.89 -8.81
N HIS A 14 -19.61 5.42 -9.85
CA HIS A 14 -21.03 5.71 -10.06
C HIS A 14 -21.96 5.13 -8.99
N GLN A 15 -21.58 4.03 -8.32
CA GLN A 15 -22.34 3.51 -7.18
C GLN A 15 -22.23 4.39 -5.93
N ILE A 16 -21.14 5.14 -5.79
CA ILE A 16 -20.84 5.94 -4.60
C ILE A 16 -21.36 7.37 -4.78
N ALA A 17 -21.15 7.95 -5.96
CA ALA A 17 -21.50 9.33 -6.25
C ALA A 17 -21.87 9.52 -7.73
N PRO A 18 -22.63 10.58 -8.07
CA PRO A 18 -22.80 11.02 -9.45
C PRO A 18 -21.49 11.66 -9.92
N VAL A 19 -20.59 10.84 -10.44
CA VAL A 19 -19.29 11.24 -10.99
C VAL A 19 -19.47 11.64 -12.45
N THR A 20 -18.82 12.74 -12.87
CA THR A 20 -18.85 13.19 -14.27
C THR A 20 -17.75 12.51 -15.08
N ASP A 21 -17.89 12.46 -16.41
CA ASP A 21 -16.88 11.86 -17.28
C ASP A 21 -15.50 12.53 -17.15
N ASP A 22 -15.49 13.84 -16.85
CA ASP A 22 -14.27 14.62 -16.62
C ASP A 22 -13.51 14.19 -15.35
N ASP A 23 -14.21 13.60 -14.37
CA ASP A 23 -13.63 13.14 -13.11
C ASP A 23 -13.10 11.69 -13.19
N ILE A 24 -13.47 10.93 -14.24
CA ILE A 24 -13.17 9.50 -14.35
C ILE A 24 -11.67 9.24 -14.51
N GLU A 25 -11.02 9.94 -15.44
CA GLU A 25 -9.58 9.76 -15.70
C GLU A 25 -8.71 10.14 -14.47
N PRO A 26 -8.92 11.29 -13.81
CA PRO A 26 -8.25 11.60 -12.55
C PRO A 26 -8.45 10.53 -11.46
N LEU A 27 -9.66 9.98 -11.36
CA LEU A 27 -9.99 8.97 -10.35
C LEU A 27 -9.31 7.63 -10.62
N ILE A 28 -9.25 7.18 -11.88
CA ILE A 28 -8.50 5.99 -12.29
C ILE A 28 -7.01 6.16 -11.96
N ASN A 29 -6.43 7.31 -12.33
CA ASN A 29 -5.03 7.62 -12.06
C ASN A 29 -4.73 7.60 -10.55
N LEU A 30 -5.62 8.14 -9.73
CA LEU A 30 -5.47 8.12 -8.27
C LEU A 30 -5.50 6.69 -7.72
N VAL A 31 -6.48 5.88 -8.14
CA VAL A 31 -6.60 4.49 -7.66
C VAL A 31 -5.38 3.67 -8.04
N ASN A 32 -4.89 3.82 -9.26
CA ASN A 32 -3.70 3.11 -9.74
C ASN A 32 -2.44 3.60 -9.03
N GLY A 33 -2.25 4.90 -8.84
CA GLY A 33 -1.10 5.44 -8.13
C GLY A 33 -1.02 5.00 -6.66
N VAL A 34 -2.17 4.93 -5.96
CA VAL A 34 -2.21 4.41 -4.58
C VAL A 34 -1.82 2.94 -4.53
N ARG A 35 -2.21 2.13 -5.52
CA ARG A 35 -1.82 0.72 -5.59
C ARG A 35 -0.34 0.53 -5.83
N GLU A 36 0.21 1.21 -6.83
CA GLU A 36 1.64 1.14 -7.13
C GLU A 36 2.46 1.53 -5.90
N TYR A 37 1.99 2.52 -5.13
CA TYR A 37 2.60 2.90 -3.87
C TYR A 37 2.49 1.80 -2.80
N CYS A 38 1.33 1.17 -2.64
CA CYS A 38 1.15 0.05 -1.71
C CYS A 38 2.02 -1.15 -2.09
N ASP A 39 2.05 -1.54 -3.37
CA ASP A 39 2.88 -2.63 -3.88
C ASP A 39 4.37 -2.33 -3.67
N LEU A 40 4.79 -1.07 -3.89
CA LEU A 40 6.15 -0.63 -3.60
C LEU A 40 6.45 -0.72 -2.10
N MET A 41 5.55 -0.24 -1.25
CA MET A 41 5.71 -0.34 0.21
C MET A 41 5.85 -1.78 0.68
N GLU A 42 5.02 -2.69 0.16
CA GLU A 42 5.12 -4.13 0.46
C GLU A 42 6.47 -4.70 -0.02
N SER A 43 6.93 -4.31 -1.22
CA SER A 43 8.24 -4.77 -1.72
C SER A 43 9.43 -4.23 -0.92
N LEU A 44 9.30 -3.04 -0.33
CA LEU A 44 10.35 -2.38 0.46
C LEU A 44 10.33 -2.80 1.93
N MET A 45 9.24 -3.41 2.40
CA MET A 45 9.16 -4.05 3.71
C MET A 45 9.45 -5.54 3.53
N PRO A 46 10.73 -5.98 3.60
CA PRO A 46 11.00 -7.41 3.73
C PRO A 46 10.20 -7.91 4.92
N GLU A 47 9.54 -9.07 4.78
CA GLU A 47 8.75 -9.68 5.84
C GLU A 47 9.53 -9.56 7.16
N LEU A 48 8.98 -8.82 8.13
CA LEU A 48 9.47 -8.77 9.51
C LEU A 48 9.30 -10.12 10.22
N GLY A 49 9.27 -11.22 9.45
CA GLY A 49 8.84 -12.55 9.85
C GLY A 49 9.94 -13.36 10.50
N ASP A 50 11.19 -13.31 10.04
CA ASP A 50 12.12 -14.39 10.37
C ASP A 50 13.51 -14.03 10.94
N GLU A 51 13.95 -12.76 11.00
CA GLU A 51 15.31 -12.45 11.50
C GLU A 51 15.47 -11.19 12.37
N ILE A 52 14.46 -10.79 13.14
CA ILE A 52 14.72 -9.93 14.32
C ILE A 52 14.75 -10.79 15.57
N ASP A 53 15.90 -11.42 15.79
CA ASP A 53 16.23 -12.01 17.10
C ASP A 53 16.46 -10.88 18.11
N VAL A 54 15.36 -10.37 18.68
CA VAL A 54 15.35 -9.35 19.74
C VAL A 54 16.14 -9.78 20.98
N THR A 55 16.45 -11.08 21.14
CA THR A 55 17.29 -11.55 22.25
C THR A 55 18.78 -11.25 22.06
N LYS A 56 19.25 -11.01 20.83
CA LYS A 56 20.62 -10.56 20.55
C LYS A 56 20.82 -9.05 20.68
N MET A 57 19.76 -8.25 20.56
CA MET A 57 19.86 -6.79 20.73
C MET A 57 20.08 -6.36 22.19
N SER A 58 19.83 -7.24 23.15
CA SER A 58 20.05 -6.96 24.59
C SER A 58 21.51 -7.10 25.03
N ARG A 59 22.46 -7.51 24.19
CA ARG A 59 23.85 -7.79 24.61
C ARG A 59 24.91 -6.75 24.27
N ASN A 60 24.54 -5.61 23.68
CA ASN A 60 25.52 -4.58 23.33
C ASN A 60 25.48 -3.34 24.25
N MET A 61 24.80 -3.42 25.40
CA MET A 61 24.75 -2.32 26.38
C MET A 61 25.32 -2.71 27.76
N ASP A 62 26.30 -3.62 27.79
CA ASP A 62 27.18 -3.77 28.95
C ASP A 62 28.64 -3.82 28.48
N GLY A 63 29.37 -2.75 28.78
CA GLY A 63 30.80 -2.57 28.53
C GLY A 63 31.09 -1.07 28.42
N ASP A 64 31.77 -0.39 29.34
CA ASP A 64 32.84 -0.82 30.24
C ASP A 64 32.80 -0.04 31.57
N ALA A 65 33.43 -0.64 32.58
CA ALA A 65 33.64 -0.16 33.94
C ALA A 65 34.51 1.12 34.07
#